data_AF-A0A401MIY1-F1
#
_entry.id   AF-A0A401MIY1-F1
#
_cell.length_a   1.000
_cell.length_b   1.000
_cell.length_c   1.000
_cell.angle_alpha   90.00
_cell.angle_beta   90.00
_cell.angle_gamma   90.00
#
_symmetry.space_group_name_H-M   'P 1'
#
loop_
_entity.id
_entity.type
_entity.pdbx_description
1 polymer ?
#
loop_
_entity_poly.entity_id
_entity_poly.type
_entity_poly.pdbx_seq_one_letter_code
_entity_poly.pdbx_strand_id
1 'polypeptide(L)'
;MGTREVHGAYEQGLLNSFRSHVYMNAEAVLLLDDTGFVGEGIRSAGVQQHYGTAGRTENCQIGVFLAYDTGRRRTLIDRRLYQPTSWTDDRTRCRQAGIDDTVGSRPRWPWPRQCRAIAEKIRFRWVTADAAYGFSKGWRFELEQADVFHVMATTRHDTVVIRWALDHPVHDLLPGLARKTG
;
A
#
# COMPACT_ATOMS: atom_id res chain seq x y z
N MET A 1 -13.84 -26.48 -12.91
CA MET A 1 -13.28 -26.28 -11.55
C MET A 1 -11.86 -25.74 -11.73
N GLY A 2 -11.52 -24.45 -11.64
CA GLY A 2 -12.20 -23.23 -11.26
C GLY A 2 -11.12 -22.14 -11.10
N THR A 3 -10.54 -21.66 -12.20
CA THR A 3 -9.50 -20.60 -12.18
C THR A 3 -10.00 -19.28 -11.58
N ARG A 4 -11.33 -19.11 -11.46
CA ARG A 4 -12.00 -18.02 -10.74
C ARG A 4 -11.61 -17.90 -9.27
N GLU A 5 -11.26 -18.99 -8.60
CA GLU A 5 -10.92 -18.96 -7.16
C GLU A 5 -9.48 -18.57 -6.90
N VAL A 6 -8.56 -18.81 -7.83
CA VAL A 6 -7.12 -18.84 -7.52
C VAL A 6 -6.58 -17.44 -7.18
N HIS A 7 -6.80 -16.42 -8.01
CA HIS A 7 -6.19 -15.10 -7.75
C HIS A 7 -6.90 -14.30 -6.63
N GLY A 8 -8.23 -14.38 -6.55
CA GLY A 8 -9.02 -13.74 -5.49
C GLY A 8 -8.88 -14.42 -4.13
N ALA A 9 -8.83 -15.76 -4.08
CA ALA A 9 -8.69 -16.49 -2.82
C ALA A 9 -7.28 -16.37 -2.23
N TYR A 10 -6.23 -16.20 -3.04
CA TYR A 10 -4.87 -15.98 -2.50
C TYR A 10 -4.65 -14.57 -1.92
N GLU A 11 -5.35 -13.55 -2.41
CA GLU A 11 -5.31 -12.20 -1.82
C GLU A 11 -6.24 -12.11 -0.60
N GLN A 12 -7.45 -12.69 -0.64
CA GLN A 12 -8.38 -12.71 0.51
C GLN A 12 -7.92 -13.65 1.62
N GLY A 13 -7.23 -14.74 1.28
CA GLY A 13 -6.81 -15.77 2.22
C GLY A 13 -5.88 -15.27 3.31
N LEU A 14 -5.01 -14.29 3.02
CA LEU A 14 -4.06 -13.78 4.01
C LEU A 14 -4.77 -13.02 5.14
N LEU A 15 -5.63 -12.07 4.79
CA LEU A 15 -6.38 -11.30 5.78
C LEU A 15 -7.35 -12.20 6.55
N ASN A 16 -8.05 -13.12 5.85
CA ASN A 16 -8.95 -14.07 6.48
C ASN A 16 -8.21 -15.01 7.46
N SER A 17 -7.05 -15.52 7.06
CA SER A 17 -6.19 -16.35 7.92
C SER A 17 -5.67 -15.58 9.13
N PHE A 18 -5.29 -14.31 8.94
CA PHE A 18 -4.91 -13.43 10.04
C PHE A 18 -6.05 -13.28 11.05
N ARG A 19 -7.28 -12.99 10.59
CA ARG A 19 -8.45 -12.82 11.44
C ARG A 19 -8.79 -14.06 12.28
N SER A 20 -8.53 -15.26 11.76
CA SER A 20 -8.83 -16.50 12.46
C SER A 20 -7.75 -16.94 13.45
N HIS A 21 -6.50 -16.54 13.25
CA HIS A 21 -5.37 -17.01 14.07
C HIS A 21 -4.72 -15.95 14.95
N VAL A 22 -5.01 -14.66 14.72
CA VAL A 22 -4.39 -13.56 15.45
C VAL A 22 -5.44 -12.79 16.24
N TYR A 23 -5.20 -12.67 17.54
CA TYR A 23 -5.95 -11.75 18.39
C TYR A 23 -5.61 -10.31 18.00
N MET A 24 -6.59 -9.58 17.49
CA MET A 24 -6.42 -8.18 17.04
C MET A 24 -6.10 -7.29 18.24
N ASN A 25 -5.00 -6.54 18.15
CA ASN A 25 -4.52 -5.63 19.17
C ASN A 25 -4.81 -4.17 18.77
N ALA A 26 -5.52 -3.45 19.63
CA ALA A 26 -5.82 -2.03 19.41
C ALA A 26 -4.57 -1.13 19.39
N GLU A 27 -3.45 -1.60 19.92
CA GLU A 27 -2.16 -0.90 19.95
C GLU A 27 -1.27 -1.25 18.75
N ALA A 28 -1.75 -2.05 17.80
CA ALA A 28 -0.97 -2.43 16.64
C ALA A 28 -0.78 -1.29 15.63
N VAL A 29 0.28 -1.39 14.83
CA VAL A 29 0.60 -0.45 13.76
C VAL A 29 0.45 -1.16 12.42
N LEU A 30 -0.20 -0.49 11.48
CA LEU A 30 -0.21 -0.93 10.08
C LEU A 30 0.94 -0.26 9.32
N LEU A 31 1.73 -1.06 8.61
CA LEU A 31 2.83 -0.56 7.78
C LEU A 31 2.55 -0.90 6.32
N LEU A 32 2.47 0.13 5.48
CA LEU A 32 2.30 0.01 4.04
C LEU A 32 3.64 0.27 3.34
N ASP A 33 4.04 -0.66 2.49
CA ASP A 33 5.26 -0.53 1.69
C ASP A 33 5.04 -1.24 0.35
N ASP A 34 5.72 -0.78 -0.70
CA ASP A 34 5.77 -1.54 -1.94
C ASP A 34 7.19 -2.00 -2.27
N THR A 35 7.26 -3.16 -2.90
CA THR A 35 8.52 -3.82 -3.21
C THR A 35 8.51 -4.23 -4.67
N GLY A 36 9.59 -3.86 -5.37
CA GLY A 36 9.86 -4.33 -6.72
C GLY A 36 10.54 -5.69 -6.71
N PHE A 37 9.97 -6.63 -7.47
CA PHE A 37 10.54 -7.94 -7.74
C PHE A 37 11.05 -7.93 -9.18
N VAL A 38 12.38 -7.98 -9.34
CA VAL A 38 13.01 -8.04 -10.66
C VAL A 38 12.57 -9.33 -11.35
N GLY A 39 12.10 -9.19 -12.59
CA GLY A 39 11.62 -10.30 -13.39
C GLY A 39 12.39 -10.41 -14.70
N GLU A 40 12.53 -11.64 -15.19
CA GLU A 40 13.02 -11.89 -16.53
C GLU A 40 11.86 -11.87 -17.55
N GLY A 41 12.03 -11.07 -18.61
CA GLY A 41 11.06 -10.98 -19.70
C GLY A 41 9.78 -10.19 -19.38
N ILE A 42 8.72 -10.46 -20.14
CA ILE A 42 7.47 -9.67 -20.15
C ILE A 42 6.21 -10.48 -19.79
N ARG A 43 6.36 -11.74 -19.41
CA ARG A 43 5.23 -12.69 -19.25
C ARG A 43 4.63 -12.72 -17.85
N SER A 44 5.37 -12.29 -16.83
CA SER A 44 4.89 -12.28 -15.45
C SER A 44 3.87 -11.18 -15.21
N ALA A 45 2.74 -11.50 -14.57
CA ALA A 45 1.64 -10.59 -14.29
C ALA A 45 2.11 -9.22 -13.78
N GLY A 46 1.65 -8.13 -14.39
CA GLY A 46 1.99 -6.76 -13.96
C GLY A 46 3.45 -6.33 -14.15
N VAL A 47 4.31 -7.15 -14.78
CA VAL A 47 5.71 -6.77 -15.02
C VAL A 47 5.81 -5.64 -16.04
N GLN A 48 6.51 -4.57 -15.69
CA GLN A 48 6.88 -3.50 -16.61
C GLN A 48 8.12 -2.76 -16.10
N GLN A 49 8.62 -1.81 -16.89
CA GLN A 49 9.77 -0.99 -16.52
C GLN A 49 9.44 -0.08 -15.33
N HIS A 50 10.18 -0.27 -14.25
CA HIS A 50 10.10 0.54 -13.03
C HIS A 50 11.51 0.88 -12.55
N TYR A 51 11.66 2.04 -11.92
CA TYR A 51 12.86 2.31 -11.14
C TYR A 51 12.85 1.40 -9.90
N GLY A 52 13.65 0.34 -9.96
CA GLY A 52 13.66 -0.72 -8.95
C GLY A 52 14.56 -0.41 -7.77
N THR A 53 14.51 -1.28 -6.76
CA THR A 53 15.36 -1.21 -5.56
C THR A 53 16.87 -1.29 -5.88
N ALA A 54 17.23 -1.79 -7.07
CA ALA A 54 18.60 -1.82 -7.58
C ALA A 54 19.12 -0.44 -8.07
N GLY A 55 18.33 0.64 -7.96
CA GLY A 55 18.75 1.99 -8.36
C GLY A 55 18.81 2.22 -9.87
N ARG A 56 18.17 1.35 -10.66
CA ARG A 56 18.05 1.47 -12.11
C ARG A 56 16.67 1.03 -12.59
N THR A 57 16.31 1.45 -13.80
CA THR A 57 15.07 1.02 -14.44
C THR A 57 15.21 -0.42 -14.92
N GLU A 58 14.33 -1.29 -14.46
CA GLU A 58 14.29 -2.71 -14.85
C GLU A 58 12.84 -3.19 -15.00
N ASN A 59 12.67 -4.32 -15.70
CA ASN A 59 11.40 -5.03 -15.70
C ASN A 59 11.16 -5.61 -14.30
N CYS A 60 10.20 -5.04 -13.60
CA CYS A 60 9.84 -5.44 -12.25
C CYS A 60 8.34 -5.64 -12.12
N GLN A 61 7.95 -6.58 -11.27
CA GLN A 61 6.61 -6.62 -10.69
C GLN A 61 6.62 -5.80 -9.42
N ILE A 62 5.62 -4.95 -9.20
CA ILE A 62 5.51 -4.21 -7.92
C ILE A 62 4.41 -4.84 -7.08
N GLY A 63 4.79 -5.38 -5.91
CA GLY A 63 3.84 -5.81 -4.89
C GLY A 63 3.68 -4.73 -3.84
N VAL A 64 2.43 -4.42 -3.48
CA VAL A 64 2.09 -3.56 -2.33
C VAL A 64 1.73 -4.47 -1.17
N PHE A 65 2.33 -4.26 0.00
CA PHE A 65 2.20 -5.12 1.17
C PHE A 65 1.74 -4.34 2.39
N LEU A 66 0.88 -4.97 3.19
CA LEU A 66 0.43 -4.46 4.47
C LEU A 66 0.94 -5.38 5.59
N ALA A 67 1.79 -4.84 6.45
CA ALA A 67 2.23 -5.51 7.66
C ALA A 67 1.43 -5.02 8.88
N TYR A 68 1.24 -5.93 9.84
CA TYR A 68 0.64 -5.68 11.14
C TYR A 68 1.67 -5.92 12.22
N ASP A 69 2.01 -4.88 12.97
CA ASP A 69 3.03 -4.92 14.02
C ASP A 69 2.41 -4.62 15.39
N THR A 70 2.66 -5.49 16.36
CA THR A 70 2.20 -5.35 17.75
C THR A 70 3.31 -4.93 18.71
N GLY A 71 4.49 -4.61 18.19
CA GLY A 71 5.73 -4.40 18.95
C GLY A 71 6.40 -5.69 19.41
N ARG A 72 5.65 -6.80 19.51
CA ARG A 72 6.19 -8.14 19.86
C ARG A 72 6.28 -9.07 18.67
N ARG A 73 5.39 -8.89 17.70
CA ARG A 73 5.25 -9.73 16.51
C ARG A 73 4.84 -8.86 15.35
N ARG A 74 5.38 -9.20 14.18
CA ARG A 74 5.03 -8.59 12.92
C ARG A 74 4.64 -9.67 11.92
N THR A 75 3.59 -9.43 11.15
CA THR A 75 3.13 -10.35 10.11
C THR A 75 2.55 -9.59 8.93
N LEU A 76 2.64 -10.16 7.73
CA LEU A 76 1.94 -9.65 6.56
C LEU A 76 0.47 -10.05 6.66
N ILE A 77 -0.43 -9.09 6.53
CA ILE A 77 -1.88 -9.30 6.63
C ILE A 77 -2.61 -9.03 5.32
N ASP A 78 -1.99 -8.26 4.42
CA ASP A 78 -2.53 -8.02 3.10
C ASP A 78 -1.39 -7.85 2.09
N ARG A 79 -1.72 -8.13 0.83
CA ARG A 79 -0.84 -7.92 -0.32
C ARG A 79 -1.67 -7.74 -1.57
N ARG A 80 -1.14 -6.99 -2.53
CA ARG A 80 -1.68 -6.95 -3.90
C ARG A 80 -0.58 -6.66 -4.89
N LEU A 81 -0.75 -7.22 -6.08
CA LEU A 81 0.06 -6.91 -7.23
C LEU A 81 -0.44 -5.63 -7.93
N TYR A 82 0.46 -4.69 -8.18
CA TYR A 82 0.22 -3.55 -9.07
C TYR A 82 -0.10 -4.07 -10.49
N GLN A 83 -1.23 -3.65 -11.07
CA GLN A 83 -1.64 -4.03 -12.43
C GLN A 83 -1.77 -2.75 -13.27
N PRO A 84 -0.76 -2.40 -14.08
CA PRO A 84 -0.83 -1.22 -14.92
C PRO A 84 -1.87 -1.41 -16.04
N THR A 85 -2.40 -0.31 -16.56
CA THR A 85 -3.36 -0.34 -17.68
C THR A 85 -2.76 -1.01 -18.92
N SER A 86 -1.46 -0.83 -19.15
CA SER A 86 -0.68 -1.49 -20.21
C SER A 86 -0.74 -3.02 -20.16
N TRP A 87 -1.06 -3.60 -19.00
CA TRP A 87 -1.31 -5.02 -18.84
C TRP A 87 -2.76 -5.37 -19.10
N THR A 88 -3.69 -4.64 -18.47
CA THR A 88 -5.13 -4.96 -18.53
C THR A 88 -5.78 -4.67 -19.86
N ASP A 89 -5.14 -3.87 -20.71
CA ASP A 89 -5.55 -3.63 -22.09
C ASP A 89 -5.19 -4.80 -23.03
N ASP A 90 -4.23 -5.64 -22.65
CA ASP A 90 -3.87 -6.87 -23.38
C ASP A 90 -4.44 -8.11 -22.67
N ARG A 91 -5.71 -8.42 -22.98
CA ARG A 91 -6.41 -9.56 -22.38
C ARG A 91 -5.80 -10.91 -22.74
N THR A 92 -5.16 -11.03 -23.90
CA THR A 92 -4.45 -12.25 -24.27
C THR A 92 -3.27 -12.49 -23.34
N ARG A 93 -2.46 -11.45 -23.10
CA ARG A 93 -1.33 -11.49 -22.16
C ARG A 93 -1.80 -11.71 -20.72
N CYS A 94 -2.89 -11.07 -20.29
CA CYS A 94 -3.50 -11.32 -18.97
C CYS A 94 -3.83 -12.80 -18.75
N ARG A 95 -4.55 -13.42 -19.69
CA ARG A 95 -4.95 -14.83 -19.59
C ARG A 95 -3.75 -15.77 -19.55
N GLN A 96 -2.71 -15.49 -20.35
CA GLN A 96 -1.46 -16.25 -20.31
C GLN A 96 -0.75 -16.16 -18.94
N ALA A 97 -0.88 -15.04 -18.25
CA ALA A 97 -0.36 -14.83 -16.90
C ALA A 97 -1.33 -15.26 -15.78
N GLY A 98 -2.47 -15.87 -16.12
CA GLY A 98 -3.48 -16.32 -15.15
C GLY A 98 -4.35 -15.21 -14.55
N ILE A 99 -4.38 -14.02 -15.17
CA ILE A 99 -5.23 -12.90 -14.76
C ILE A 99 -6.60 -13.04 -15.44
N ASP A 100 -7.66 -13.08 -14.65
CA ASP A 100 -9.05 -13.14 -15.11
C ASP A 100 -9.49 -11.81 -15.78
N ASP A 101 -10.39 -11.89 -16.76
CA ASP A 101 -10.86 -10.72 -17.54
C ASP A 101 -11.60 -9.69 -16.66
N THR A 102 -12.14 -10.10 -15.51
CA THR A 102 -12.78 -9.21 -14.52
C THR A 102 -11.77 -8.37 -13.75
N VAL A 103 -10.48 -8.74 -13.75
CA VAL A 103 -9.43 -7.98 -13.08
C VAL A 103 -9.13 -6.74 -13.93
N GLY A 104 -9.55 -5.58 -13.42
CA GLY A 104 -9.21 -4.28 -13.97
C GLY A 104 -7.82 -3.80 -13.57
N SER A 105 -7.43 -2.64 -14.08
CA SER A 105 -6.19 -2.00 -13.66
C SER A 105 -6.21 -1.71 -12.17
N ARG A 106 -5.05 -1.83 -11.55
CA ARG A 106 -4.85 -1.71 -10.12
C ARG A 106 -3.71 -0.73 -9.94
N PRO A 107 -3.99 0.58 -9.80
CA PRO A 107 -2.94 1.56 -9.67
C PRO A 107 -2.17 1.31 -8.36
N ARG A 108 -0.86 1.61 -8.35
CA ARG A 108 -0.03 1.45 -7.14
C ARG A 108 -0.43 2.49 -6.10
N TRP A 109 -1.05 3.59 -6.53
CA TRP A 109 -1.54 4.68 -5.69
C TRP A 109 -2.90 5.20 -6.18
N PRO A 110 -3.81 5.64 -5.29
CA PRO A 110 -3.78 5.47 -3.85
C PRO A 110 -4.48 4.15 -3.45
N TRP A 111 -3.78 3.34 -2.65
CA TRP A 111 -4.27 2.16 -1.93
C TRP A 111 -5.46 2.31 -0.93
N PRO A 112 -5.80 3.46 -0.33
CA PRO A 112 -6.53 3.53 0.95
C PRO A 112 -7.98 3.08 0.83
N ARG A 113 -8.67 3.51 -0.23
CA ARG A 113 -10.04 3.06 -0.54
C ARG A 113 -10.14 1.55 -0.75
N GLN A 114 -9.02 0.88 -0.99
CA GLN A 114 -8.93 -0.56 -1.24
C GLN A 114 -8.17 -1.28 -0.13
N CYS A 115 -7.71 -0.58 0.91
CA CYS A 115 -7.07 -1.19 2.06
C CYS A 115 -8.13 -1.95 2.85
N ARG A 116 -8.21 -3.24 2.57
CA ARG A 116 -9.24 -4.12 3.11
C ARG A 116 -9.18 -4.21 4.63
N ALA A 117 -7.99 -4.13 5.24
CA ALA A 117 -7.87 -4.11 6.70
C ALA A 117 -8.63 -2.93 7.34
N ILE A 118 -8.63 -1.76 6.69
CA ILE A 118 -9.39 -0.58 7.14
C ILE A 118 -10.88 -0.80 6.87
N ALA A 119 -11.24 -1.21 5.65
CA ALA A 119 -12.63 -1.46 5.26
C ALA A 119 -13.32 -2.54 6.13
N GLU A 120 -12.57 -3.57 6.52
CA GLU A 120 -13.03 -4.67 7.37
C GLU A 120 -12.87 -4.39 8.88
N LYS A 121 -12.46 -3.18 9.25
CA LYS A 121 -12.33 -2.73 10.65
C LYS A 121 -11.43 -3.63 11.51
N ILE A 122 -10.30 -4.07 10.94
CA ILE A 122 -9.24 -4.69 11.75
C ILE A 122 -8.80 -3.69 12.82
N ARG A 123 -8.61 -4.14 14.06
CA ARG A 123 -8.19 -3.22 15.14
C ARG A 123 -6.70 -2.90 15.02
N PHE A 124 -6.38 -1.62 15.00
CA PHE A 124 -5.03 -1.07 15.04
C PHE A 124 -5.10 0.37 15.60
N ARG A 125 -3.95 0.93 15.96
CA ARG A 125 -3.82 2.27 16.55
C ARG A 125 -3.57 3.36 15.53
N TRP A 126 -2.63 3.11 14.62
CA TRP A 126 -2.22 4.08 13.59
C TRP A 126 -1.57 3.39 12.39
N VAL A 127 -1.44 4.13 11.30
CA VAL A 127 -0.83 3.69 10.02
C VAL A 127 0.48 4.44 9.78
N THR A 128 1.45 3.75 9.18
CA THR A 128 2.65 4.36 8.60
C THR A 128 3.00 3.76 7.27
N ALA A 129 3.86 4.44 6.52
CA ALA A 129 4.30 4.04 5.19
C ALA A 129 5.62 4.69 4.82
N ASP A 130 6.19 4.23 3.71
CA ASP A 130 7.31 4.91 3.08
C ASP A 130 6.98 6.38 2.68
N ALA A 131 8.03 7.14 2.37
CA ALA A 131 7.90 8.56 2.04
C ALA A 131 7.15 8.84 0.73
N ALA A 132 7.22 7.94 -0.26
CA ALA A 132 6.52 8.09 -1.53
C ALA A 132 5.00 8.12 -1.31
N TYR A 133 4.50 7.35 -0.35
CA TYR A 133 3.10 7.45 0.03
C TYR A 133 2.80 8.72 0.85
N GLY A 134 3.69 9.14 1.74
CA GLY A 134 3.49 10.35 2.55
C GLY A 134 3.42 11.65 1.73
N PHE A 135 4.03 11.68 0.54
CA PHE A 135 3.88 12.78 -0.43
C PHE A 135 2.47 12.87 -1.04
N SER A 136 1.64 11.82 -0.88
CA SER A 136 0.25 11.86 -1.32
C SER A 136 -0.61 12.61 -0.30
N LYS A 137 -0.80 13.92 -0.53
CA LYS A 137 -1.77 14.73 0.22
C LYS A 137 -3.17 14.12 0.20
N GLY A 138 -3.58 13.59 -0.96
CA GLY A 138 -4.87 12.92 -1.11
C GLY A 138 -5.03 11.72 -0.18
N TRP A 139 -3.99 10.89 -0.02
CA TRP A 139 -4.05 9.78 0.93
C TRP A 139 -4.10 10.26 2.38
N ARG A 140 -3.20 11.17 2.77
CA ARG A 140 -3.21 11.71 4.14
C ARG A 140 -4.59 12.26 4.48
N PHE A 141 -5.22 13.00 3.57
CA PHE A 141 -6.60 13.48 3.72
C PHE A 141 -7.64 12.35 3.83
N GLU A 142 -7.54 11.28 3.03
CA GLU A 142 -8.43 10.11 3.16
C GLU A 142 -8.31 9.42 4.52
N LEU A 143 -7.12 9.35 5.12
CA LEU A 143 -6.92 8.80 6.47
C LEU A 143 -7.54 9.69 7.55
N GLU A 144 -7.40 11.01 7.43
CA GLU A 144 -8.04 11.98 8.33
C GLU A 144 -9.57 11.85 8.27
N GLN A 145 -10.15 11.73 7.07
CA GLN A 145 -11.59 11.52 6.89
C GLN A 145 -12.08 10.17 7.46
N ALA A 146 -11.21 9.18 7.53
CA ALA A 146 -11.50 7.87 8.10
C ALA A 146 -11.24 7.80 9.61
N ASP A 147 -10.86 8.91 10.27
CA ASP A 147 -10.43 8.96 11.68
C ASP A 147 -9.29 7.97 11.98
N VAL A 148 -8.37 7.83 11.03
CA VAL A 148 -7.20 6.96 11.13
C VAL A 148 -5.96 7.80 11.42
N PHE A 149 -5.45 7.68 12.65
CA PHE A 149 -4.17 8.26 13.03
C PHE A 149 -3.05 7.73 12.14
N HIS A 150 -2.13 8.61 11.75
CA HIS A 150 -1.02 8.23 10.89
C HIS A 150 0.26 9.00 11.17
N VAL A 151 1.38 8.38 10.83
CA VAL A 151 2.71 8.98 10.86
C VAL A 151 3.39 8.71 9.53
N MET A 152 3.69 9.77 8.78
CA MET A 152 4.29 9.66 7.44
C MET A 152 5.34 10.75 7.23
N ALA A 153 6.37 10.42 6.45
CA ALA A 153 7.32 11.42 5.99
C ALA A 153 6.69 12.27 4.88
N THR A 154 6.87 13.59 4.94
CA THR A 154 6.53 14.49 3.84
C THR A 154 7.59 15.56 3.65
N THR A 155 7.48 16.35 2.59
CA THR A 155 8.38 17.47 2.30
C THR A 155 7.97 18.72 3.10
N ARG A 156 8.95 19.59 3.38
CA ARG A 156 8.71 20.88 4.06
C ARG A 156 7.80 21.85 3.30
N HIS A 157 7.67 21.65 1.98
CA HIS A 157 6.86 22.49 1.10
C HIS A 157 5.44 21.94 0.93
N ASP A 158 5.12 20.83 1.58
CA ASP A 158 3.78 20.25 1.57
C ASP A 158 2.85 20.96 2.56
N THR A 159 1.57 20.61 2.50
CA THR A 159 0.52 20.99 3.45
C THR A 159 -0.02 19.77 4.19
N VAL A 160 -0.47 19.96 5.42
CA VAL A 160 -1.04 18.93 6.30
C VAL A 160 -2.39 19.38 6.84
N VAL A 161 -3.24 18.40 7.14
CA VAL A 161 -4.46 18.62 7.93
C VAL A 161 -4.04 18.74 9.39
N ILE A 162 -4.52 19.78 10.05
CA ILE A 162 -4.45 19.97 11.50
C ILE A 162 -5.84 20.33 12.00
N ARG A 163 -6.03 20.30 13.33
CA ARG A 163 -7.33 20.49 13.99
C ARG A 163 -8.16 21.69 13.50
N TRP A 164 -7.51 22.75 13.05
CA TRP A 164 -8.15 24.01 12.64
C TRP A 164 -7.87 24.42 11.19
N ALA A 165 -7.19 23.60 10.40
CA ALA A 165 -6.89 23.90 9.00
C ALA A 165 -6.67 22.63 8.19
N LEU A 166 -7.31 22.53 7.03
CA LEU A 166 -7.14 21.38 6.13
C LEU A 166 -5.81 21.43 5.36
N ASP A 167 -5.32 22.64 5.08
CA ASP A 167 -4.16 22.89 4.22
C ASP A 167 -3.11 23.75 4.93
N HIS A 168 -2.65 23.30 6.08
CA HIS A 168 -1.64 24.04 6.84
C HIS A 168 -0.22 23.76 6.32
N PRO A 169 0.60 24.77 6.01
CA PRO A 169 1.95 24.54 5.51
C PRO A 169 2.82 23.80 6.53
N VAL A 170 3.53 22.77 6.11
CA VAL A 170 4.41 21.98 7.01
C VAL A 170 5.51 22.85 7.60
N HIS A 171 6.07 23.77 6.83
CA HIS A 171 7.16 24.63 7.28
C HIS A 171 6.76 25.56 8.44
N ASP A 172 5.47 25.86 8.61
CA ASP A 172 4.97 26.66 9.74
C ASP A 172 4.95 25.85 11.06
N LEU A 173 4.98 24.52 10.97
CA LEU A 173 5.03 23.60 12.13
C LEU A 173 6.47 23.26 12.57
N LEU A 174 7.45 23.42 11.68
CA LEU A 174 8.84 23.07 11.92
C LEU A 174 9.56 23.91 13.00
N PRO A 175 9.27 25.20 13.24
CA PRO A 175 9.98 26.01 14.22
C PRO A 175 9.93 25.44 15.66
N GLY A 176 8.93 24.61 15.97
CA GLY A 176 8.78 23.93 17.26
C GLY A 176 9.38 22.52 17.35
N LEU A 177 9.92 21.97 16.25
CA LEU A 177 10.45 20.61 16.21
C LEU A 177 11.97 20.60 16.37
N ALA A 178 12.46 19.81 17.33
CA ALA A 178 13.89 19.57 17.48
C ALA A 178 14.47 19.03 16.17
N ARG A 179 15.43 19.75 15.58
CA ARG A 179 16.16 19.25 14.41
C ARG A 179 17.04 18.10 14.90
N LYS A 180 16.90 16.92 14.28
CA LYS A 180 17.94 15.89 14.37
C LYS A 180 19.17 16.44 13.65
N THR A 181 20.16 16.92 14.39
CA THR A 181 21.53 17.03 13.89
C THR A 181 22.02 15.60 13.65
N GLY A 182 22.25 15.26 12.39
CA GLY A 182 22.86 13.99 11.99
C GLY A 182 24.34 13.95 12.32
#